data_AF-A0A1M3SYP9-F1
#
_entry.id   AF-A0A1M3SYP9-F1
#
_cell.length_a   1.000
_cell.length_b   1.000
_cell.length_c   1.000
_cell.angle_alpha   90.00
_cell.angle_beta   90.00
_cell.angle_gamma   90.00
#
_symmetry.space_group_name_H-M   'P 1'
#
loop_
_entity.id
_entity.type
_entity.pdbx_description
1 polymer ?
#
loop_
_entity_poly.entity_id
_entity_poly.type
_entity_poly.pdbx_seq_one_letter_code
_entity_poly.pdbx_strand_id
1 'polypeptide(L)'
;MVREGRIFLARLLSRVSQVDKRDNLILGSSVSDFSIDWVDGVTTDELHLKTYPYNWNYDHKPTEYAARRAHVNAMQRIVKERIGSAIVMEDDVDWDVTLKTQLQSFALGLRILQGTEQKVTASPYGDDWDIIWLGHCGVECRIDAPFFMSHNDPTVLPPRRFLPYWRDPPPVEIPDYARLTCAVNDGVCSIVYAVSYHGAQKILAALSVNPTGIAEKIDIGAQFDVSLGRMCGSGFLQCFASFPSLTGGYIPAGPSSKGSDIHGGNEDIHPISSHGVMYSTMLNINRILNGEGTITSNWDDAPAPVISPANISVTGGEMRMLKEDGVHTLAVVHS
;
A
#
# COMPACT_ATOMS: atom_id res chain seq x y z
N MET A 1 -25.50 -6.59 -9.76
CA MET A 1 -25.00 -5.29 -10.23
C MET A 1 -23.91 -4.84 -9.26
N VAL A 2 -22.65 -4.80 -9.70
CA VAL A 2 -21.52 -4.26 -8.92
C VAL A 2 -21.65 -2.74 -8.99
N ARG A 3 -21.49 -2.02 -7.87
CA ARG A 3 -21.55 -0.56 -7.88
C ARG A 3 -20.30 -0.02 -8.58
N GLU A 4 -20.41 1.08 -9.35
CA GLU A 4 -19.26 1.78 -9.94
C GLU A 4 -18.13 1.94 -8.92
N GLY A 5 -16.88 1.90 -9.40
CA GLY A 5 -15.66 1.99 -8.60
C GLY A 5 -15.66 3.25 -7.75
N ARG A 6 -16.16 3.13 -6.53
CA ARG A 6 -15.90 4.09 -5.47
C ARG A 6 -14.54 3.72 -4.92
N ILE A 7 -13.62 4.68 -4.87
CA ILE A 7 -12.44 4.57 -4.02
C ILE A 7 -12.97 4.58 -2.60
N PHE A 8 -13.32 3.40 -2.08
CA PHE A 8 -13.57 3.23 -0.67
C PHE A 8 -12.24 2.99 -0.02
N LEU A 9 -11.87 3.91 0.86
CA LEU A 9 -10.75 3.70 1.74
C LEU A 9 -11.24 2.89 2.94
N ALA A 10 -11.00 1.58 2.93
CA ALA A 10 -11.32 0.67 4.02
C ALA A 10 -10.14 0.63 5.01
N ARG A 11 -10.34 1.20 6.18
CA ARG A 11 -9.45 1.13 7.35
C ARG A 11 -8.82 -0.25 7.63
N LEU A 12 -7.68 -0.22 8.32
CA LEU A 12 -7.18 -1.19 9.25
C LEU A 12 -6.96 -0.59 10.64
N LEU A 13 -7.40 -1.34 11.65
CA LEU A 13 -6.79 -1.52 12.98
C LEU A 13 -6.79 -0.45 14.08
N SER A 14 -7.47 0.69 13.96
CA SER A 14 -7.66 1.47 15.19
C SER A 14 -8.61 0.73 16.16
N ARG A 15 -8.23 0.60 17.42
CA ARG A 15 -9.16 0.20 18.48
C ARG A 15 -10.20 1.33 18.64
N VAL A 16 -11.44 1.04 19.07
CA VAL A 16 -12.40 2.12 19.41
C VAL A 16 -11.79 3.12 20.43
N SER A 17 -10.79 2.67 21.21
CA SER A 17 -10.04 3.48 22.17
C SER A 17 -8.87 4.30 21.59
N GLN A 18 -8.49 4.16 20.32
CA GLN A 18 -7.41 4.94 19.69
C GLN A 18 -8.00 6.05 18.82
N VAL A 19 -8.51 7.09 19.50
CA VAL A 19 -9.21 8.22 18.87
C VAL A 19 -8.24 9.22 18.22
N ASP A 20 -7.01 9.34 18.73
CA ASP A 20 -5.99 10.27 18.23
C ASP A 20 -5.51 9.93 16.81
N LYS A 21 -5.29 8.63 16.51
CA LYS A 21 -4.99 8.19 15.14
C LYS A 21 -6.15 8.48 14.17
N ARG A 22 -7.41 8.34 14.64
CA ARG A 22 -8.59 8.65 13.81
C ARG A 22 -8.66 10.13 13.45
N ASP A 23 -8.37 11.01 14.41
CA ASP A 23 -8.38 12.45 14.19
C ASP A 23 -7.38 12.84 13.09
N ASN A 24 -6.17 12.26 13.12
CA ASN A 24 -5.15 12.50 12.10
C ASN A 24 -5.62 12.08 10.71
N LEU A 25 -6.23 10.90 10.57
CA LEU A 25 -6.69 10.38 9.28
C LEU A 25 -7.92 11.12 8.75
N ILE A 26 -8.86 11.52 9.61
CA ILE A 26 -10.02 12.35 9.22
C ILE A 26 -9.54 13.69 8.70
N LEU A 27 -8.65 14.35 9.43
CA LEU A 27 -8.12 15.65 9.03
C LEU A 27 -7.26 15.54 7.76
N GLY A 28 -6.35 14.57 7.71
CA GLY A 28 -5.49 14.30 6.56
C GLY A 28 -6.29 14.00 5.28
N SER A 29 -7.32 13.16 5.38
CA SER A 29 -8.18 12.82 4.23
C SER A 29 -9.02 14.01 3.78
N SER A 30 -9.51 14.82 4.72
CA SER A 30 -10.23 16.07 4.40
C SER A 30 -9.36 17.05 3.60
N VAL A 31 -8.09 17.25 3.98
CA VAL A 31 -7.21 18.17 3.24
C VAL A 31 -6.72 17.57 1.91
N SER A 32 -6.73 16.24 1.80
CA SER A 32 -6.37 15.51 0.59
C SER A 32 -7.57 15.27 -0.34
N ASP A 33 -8.76 15.73 0.06
CA ASP A 33 -10.02 15.60 -0.69
C ASP A 33 -10.35 14.14 -1.04
N PHE A 34 -10.32 13.27 -0.03
CA PHE A 34 -10.91 11.94 -0.10
C PHE A 34 -11.61 11.57 1.21
N SER A 35 -12.50 10.58 1.17
CA SER A 35 -13.27 10.13 2.35
C SER A 35 -12.81 8.76 2.82
N ILE A 36 -12.88 8.54 4.13
CA ILE A 36 -12.50 7.29 4.80
C ILE A 36 -13.71 6.58 5.38
N ASP A 37 -13.83 5.29 5.11
CA ASP A 37 -14.80 4.38 5.71
C ASP A 37 -14.12 3.46 6.72
N TRP A 38 -14.78 3.26 7.87
CA TRP A 38 -14.19 2.52 9.00
C TRP A 38 -14.56 1.02 8.97
N VAL A 39 -13.57 0.16 9.20
CA VAL A 39 -13.69 -1.28 9.51
C VAL A 39 -13.05 -1.51 10.88
N ASP A 40 -13.78 -2.04 11.85
CA ASP A 40 -13.25 -2.22 13.20
C ASP A 40 -12.08 -3.22 13.24
N GLY A 41 -11.01 -2.81 13.93
CA GLY A 41 -9.94 -3.72 14.29
C GLY A 41 -10.44 -4.75 15.29
N VAL A 42 -9.76 -5.90 15.33
CA VAL A 42 -10.11 -6.99 16.24
C VAL A 42 -9.13 -6.97 17.40
N THR A 43 -9.65 -7.10 18.61
CA THR A 43 -8.83 -7.18 19.82
C THR A 43 -8.63 -8.63 20.23
N THR A 44 -7.59 -8.90 21.02
CA THR A 44 -7.30 -10.28 21.47
C THR A 44 -8.39 -10.86 22.37
N ASP A 45 -9.14 -10.01 23.08
CA ASP A 45 -10.28 -10.41 23.90
C ASP A 45 -11.53 -10.78 23.09
N GLU A 46 -11.65 -10.32 21.85
CA GLU A 46 -12.71 -10.72 20.92
C GLU A 46 -12.44 -12.06 20.22
N LEU A 47 -11.21 -12.59 20.34
CA LEU A 47 -10.81 -13.82 19.68
C LEU A 47 -11.35 -15.05 20.42
N HIS A 48 -12.01 -15.93 19.68
CA HIS A 48 -12.42 -17.24 20.17
C HIS A 48 -11.58 -18.31 19.49
N LEU A 49 -11.17 -19.37 20.21
CA LEU A 49 -10.31 -20.44 19.66
C LEU A 49 -10.84 -21.06 18.35
N LYS A 50 -12.17 -21.07 18.15
CA LYS A 50 -12.83 -21.56 16.94
C LYS A 50 -12.68 -20.66 15.70
N THR A 51 -12.21 -19.42 15.84
CA THR A 51 -12.02 -18.53 14.68
C THR A 51 -10.72 -18.84 13.95
N TYR A 52 -9.72 -19.39 14.65
CA TYR A 52 -8.43 -19.72 14.08
C TYR A 52 -8.58 -20.73 12.92
N PRO A 53 -7.93 -20.48 11.78
CA PRO A 53 -7.91 -21.45 10.70
C PRO A 53 -7.14 -22.70 11.15
N TYR A 54 -7.46 -23.85 10.56
CA TYR A 54 -6.94 -25.16 11.00
C TYR A 54 -5.41 -25.26 10.97
N ASN A 55 -4.77 -24.48 10.10
CA ASN A 55 -3.34 -24.41 9.82
C ASN A 55 -2.65 -23.22 10.53
N TRP A 56 -3.34 -22.45 11.38
CA TRP A 56 -2.73 -21.31 12.06
C TRP A 56 -1.50 -21.74 12.86
N ASN A 57 -0.37 -21.05 12.66
CA ASN A 57 0.81 -21.27 13.46
C ASN A 57 0.68 -20.53 14.80
N TYR A 58 0.54 -21.29 15.88
CA TYR A 58 0.37 -20.77 17.23
C TYR A 58 1.64 -20.17 17.85
N ASP A 59 2.79 -20.24 17.17
CA ASP A 59 3.98 -19.46 17.55
C ASP A 59 3.78 -17.95 17.32
N HIS A 60 2.84 -17.57 16.44
CA HIS A 60 2.44 -16.18 16.24
C HIS A 60 1.60 -15.66 17.42
N LYS A 61 1.77 -14.37 17.72
CA LYS A 61 1.03 -13.70 18.78
C LYS A 61 -0.46 -13.61 18.44
N PRO A 62 -1.34 -13.64 19.45
CA PRO A 62 -2.77 -13.38 19.24
C PRO A 62 -3.06 -12.03 18.57
N THR A 63 -2.23 -11.00 18.80
CA THR A 63 -2.35 -9.69 18.13
C THR A 63 -2.13 -9.78 16.62
N GLU A 64 -1.23 -10.63 16.16
CA GLU A 64 -0.98 -10.87 14.72
C GLU A 64 -2.17 -11.56 14.06
N TYR A 65 -2.80 -12.51 14.77
CA TYR A 65 -4.05 -13.11 14.30
C TYR A 65 -5.20 -12.09 14.26
N ALA A 66 -5.30 -11.23 15.28
CA ALA A 66 -6.32 -10.19 15.33
C ALA A 66 -6.17 -9.20 14.16
N ALA A 67 -4.94 -8.80 13.86
CA ALA A 67 -4.59 -8.03 12.66
C ALA A 67 -5.07 -8.73 11.37
N ARG A 68 -4.70 -10.00 11.21
CA ARG A 68 -5.14 -10.82 10.08
C ARG A 68 -6.66 -10.87 9.96
N ARG A 69 -7.38 -11.04 11.08
CA ARG A 69 -8.85 -11.10 11.10
C ARG A 69 -9.49 -9.79 10.66
N ALA A 70 -8.91 -8.64 11.01
CA ALA A 70 -9.41 -7.34 10.57
C ALA A 70 -9.33 -7.17 9.04
N HIS A 71 -8.22 -7.56 8.40
CA HIS A 71 -8.13 -7.58 6.93
C HIS A 71 -9.19 -8.48 6.30
N VAL A 72 -9.40 -9.68 6.85
CA VAL A 72 -10.43 -10.61 6.35
C VAL A 72 -11.83 -10.01 6.52
N ASN A 73 -12.11 -9.26 7.60
CA ASN A 73 -13.36 -8.52 7.76
C ASN A 73 -13.54 -7.44 6.69
N ALA A 74 -12.48 -6.73 6.31
CA ALA A 74 -12.52 -5.77 5.20
C ALA A 74 -12.88 -6.46 3.88
N MET A 75 -12.28 -7.63 3.58
CA MET A 75 -12.65 -8.44 2.42
C MET A 75 -14.13 -8.85 2.45
N GLN A 76 -14.64 -9.28 3.61
CA GLN A 76 -16.04 -9.62 3.78
C GLN A 76 -16.97 -8.44 3.47
N ARG A 77 -16.62 -7.23 3.91
CA ARG A 77 -17.40 -6.02 3.63
C ARG A 77 -17.45 -5.71 2.14
N ILE A 78 -16.30 -5.74 1.45
CA ILE A 78 -16.20 -5.53 -0.01
C ILE A 78 -17.12 -6.50 -0.76
N VAL A 79 -17.06 -7.78 -0.40
CA VAL A 79 -17.86 -8.82 -1.05
C VAL A 79 -19.35 -8.67 -0.74
N LYS A 80 -19.70 -8.41 0.52
CA LYS A 80 -21.09 -8.24 0.99
C LYS A 80 -21.76 -7.03 0.33
N GLU A 81 -21.05 -5.91 0.23
CA GLU A 81 -21.58 -4.65 -0.30
C GLU A 81 -21.44 -4.52 -1.83
N ARG A 82 -20.75 -5.47 -2.48
CA ARG A 82 -20.47 -5.46 -3.93
C ARG A 82 -19.73 -4.21 -4.38
N ILE A 83 -18.68 -3.86 -3.63
CA ILE A 83 -17.75 -2.77 -3.93
C ILE A 83 -16.81 -3.22 -5.04
N GLY A 84 -16.73 -2.47 -6.15
CA GLY A 84 -15.91 -2.86 -7.32
C GLY A 84 -14.41 -2.94 -7.02
N SER A 85 -13.89 -2.00 -6.22
CA SER A 85 -12.52 -2.00 -5.70
C SER A 85 -12.44 -1.13 -4.44
N ALA A 86 -11.48 -1.39 -3.57
CA ALA A 86 -11.24 -0.59 -2.37
C ALA A 86 -9.73 -0.45 -2.10
N ILE A 87 -9.31 0.66 -1.50
CA ILE A 87 -7.99 0.81 -0.91
C ILE A 87 -8.11 0.46 0.57
N VAL A 88 -7.32 -0.49 1.05
CA VAL A 88 -7.25 -0.86 2.46
C VAL A 88 -6.02 -0.22 3.09
N MET A 89 -6.16 0.50 4.22
CA MET A 89 -5.05 1.25 4.86
C MET A 89 -4.97 1.06 6.37
N GLU A 90 -3.78 0.75 6.90
CA GLU A 90 -3.47 0.74 8.34
C GLU A 90 -3.60 2.13 8.99
N ASP A 91 -3.80 2.19 10.31
CA ASP A 91 -4.15 3.43 11.01
C ASP A 91 -2.95 4.31 11.36
N ASP A 92 -1.75 3.79 11.16
CA ASP A 92 -0.46 4.45 11.29
C ASP A 92 0.12 4.85 9.92
N VAL A 93 -0.72 4.95 8.89
CA VAL A 93 -0.30 5.36 7.53
C VAL A 93 -0.03 6.86 7.42
N ASP A 94 0.95 7.22 6.58
CA ASP A 94 1.13 8.55 5.99
C ASP A 94 1.15 8.53 4.48
N TRP A 95 0.90 9.67 3.86
CA TRP A 95 1.00 9.85 2.42
C TRP A 95 1.51 11.24 2.05
N ASP A 96 2.10 11.35 0.86
CA ASP A 96 2.51 12.62 0.29
C ASP A 96 1.31 13.54 0.04
N VAL A 97 1.46 14.85 0.27
CA VAL A 97 0.42 15.85 -0.07
C VAL A 97 -0.03 15.75 -1.54
N THR A 98 0.84 15.23 -2.40
CA THR A 98 0.61 15.02 -3.84
C THR A 98 0.17 13.60 -4.20
N LEU A 99 -0.33 12.81 -3.24
CA LEU A 99 -0.72 11.40 -3.43
C LEU A 99 -1.60 11.18 -4.68
N LYS A 100 -2.56 12.07 -4.95
CA LYS A 100 -3.43 11.96 -6.13
C LYS A 100 -2.63 12.00 -7.44
N THR A 101 -1.63 12.88 -7.54
CA THR A 101 -0.73 12.95 -8.70
C THR A 101 0.14 11.71 -8.81
N GLN A 102 0.67 11.21 -7.69
CA GLN A 102 1.45 9.96 -7.67
C GLN A 102 0.61 8.76 -8.14
N LEU A 103 -0.64 8.66 -7.68
CA LEU A 103 -1.58 7.63 -8.08
C LEU A 103 -1.95 7.72 -9.58
N GLN A 104 -2.04 8.93 -10.14
CA GLN A 104 -2.22 9.12 -11.58
C GLN A 104 -0.99 8.64 -12.38
N SER A 105 0.22 8.99 -11.96
CA SER A 105 1.47 8.49 -12.57
C SER A 105 1.55 6.97 -12.50
N PHE A 106 1.20 6.39 -11.35
CA PHE A 106 1.16 4.95 -11.16
C PHE A 106 0.12 4.26 -12.06
N ALA A 107 -1.07 4.85 -12.20
CA ALA A 107 -2.12 4.34 -13.08
C ALA A 107 -1.68 4.28 -14.55
N LEU A 108 -0.91 5.26 -15.03
CA LEU A 108 -0.34 5.22 -16.38
C LEU A 108 0.54 3.97 -16.56
N GLY A 109 1.53 3.78 -15.68
CA GLY A 109 2.42 2.63 -15.72
C GLY A 109 1.65 1.30 -15.68
N LEU A 110 0.67 1.20 -14.79
CA LEU A 110 -0.10 -0.01 -14.60
C LEU A 110 -1.01 -0.35 -15.80
N ARG A 111 -1.63 0.65 -16.43
CA ARG A 111 -2.41 0.45 -17.66
C ARG A 111 -1.55 -0.03 -18.82
N ILE A 112 -0.32 0.47 -18.93
CA ILE A 112 0.65 0.06 -19.95
C ILE A 112 1.04 -1.40 -19.76
N LEU A 113 1.36 -1.81 -18.54
CA LEU A 113 1.71 -3.20 -18.25
C LEU A 113 0.57 -4.18 -18.55
N GLN A 114 -0.68 -3.74 -18.42
CA GLN A 114 -1.86 -4.53 -18.79
C GLN A 114 -2.22 -4.44 -20.29
N GLY A 115 -1.57 -3.58 -21.08
CA GLY A 115 -1.94 -3.33 -22.49
C GLY A 115 -3.37 -2.77 -22.62
N THR A 116 -3.71 -1.83 -21.74
CA THR A 116 -5.05 -1.23 -21.62
C THR A 116 -5.08 0.27 -21.84
N GLU A 117 -4.00 0.93 -22.30
CA GLU A 117 -3.94 2.40 -22.32
C GLU A 117 -5.12 3.02 -23.07
N GLN A 118 -5.46 2.45 -24.23
CA GLN A 118 -6.54 2.93 -25.11
C GLN A 118 -7.92 2.30 -24.84
N LYS A 119 -8.04 1.45 -23.81
CA LYS A 119 -9.30 0.75 -23.50
C LYS A 119 -10.08 1.50 -22.43
N VAL A 120 -11.40 1.60 -22.61
CA VAL A 120 -12.27 2.03 -21.51
C VAL A 120 -12.30 0.91 -20.47
N THR A 121 -11.93 1.23 -19.24
CA THR A 121 -11.86 0.30 -18.10
C THR A 121 -12.74 0.81 -16.97
N ALA A 122 -13.19 -0.09 -16.11
CA ALA A 122 -14.00 0.29 -14.94
C ALA A 122 -13.17 1.02 -13.88
N SER A 123 -11.87 0.71 -13.79
CA SER A 123 -10.91 1.36 -12.90
C SER A 123 -9.86 2.16 -13.67
N PRO A 124 -9.36 3.30 -13.14
CA PRO A 124 -8.25 4.04 -13.74
C PRO A 124 -6.96 3.21 -13.79
N TYR A 125 -6.85 2.17 -12.99
CA TYR A 125 -5.71 1.27 -12.92
C TYR A 125 -5.80 0.07 -13.88
N GLY A 126 -6.75 0.08 -14.82
CA GLY A 126 -7.10 -1.12 -15.59
C GLY A 126 -8.00 -2.06 -14.80
N ASP A 127 -8.39 -3.18 -15.41
CA ASP A 127 -9.35 -4.13 -14.83
C ASP A 127 -8.74 -5.52 -14.55
N ASP A 128 -7.49 -5.76 -14.96
CA ASP A 128 -6.80 -7.05 -14.83
C ASP A 128 -5.80 -7.04 -13.66
N TRP A 129 -6.32 -6.79 -12.47
CA TRP A 129 -5.57 -6.85 -11.21
C TRP A 129 -6.47 -7.30 -10.05
N ASP A 130 -5.88 -8.02 -9.10
CA ASP A 130 -6.53 -8.40 -7.85
C ASP A 130 -6.03 -7.55 -6.68
N ILE A 131 -4.71 -7.29 -6.62
CA ILE A 131 -4.05 -6.51 -5.58
C ILE A 131 -3.08 -5.50 -6.18
N ILE A 132 -3.07 -4.30 -5.60
CA ILE A 132 -2.06 -3.28 -5.85
C ILE A 132 -1.43 -2.90 -4.52
N TRP A 133 -0.13 -3.15 -4.34
CA TRP A 133 0.61 -2.71 -3.16
C TRP A 133 1.01 -1.24 -3.31
N LEU A 134 0.45 -0.37 -2.48
CA LEU A 134 0.72 1.08 -2.46
C LEU A 134 1.60 1.47 -1.26
N GLY A 135 1.56 0.66 -0.21
CA GLY A 135 2.21 0.82 1.09
C GLY A 135 2.79 -0.50 1.55
N HIS A 136 4.12 -0.66 1.53
CA HIS A 136 4.78 -1.92 1.88
C HIS A 136 6.18 -1.72 2.48
N CYS A 137 6.66 -2.72 3.22
CA CYS A 137 8.05 -2.78 3.71
C CYS A 137 8.91 -3.74 2.88
N GLY A 138 8.43 -4.18 1.72
CA GLY A 138 9.23 -4.97 0.77
C GLY A 138 8.34 -5.62 -0.27
N VAL A 139 8.74 -5.51 -1.53
CA VAL A 139 8.13 -6.24 -2.64
C VAL A 139 9.23 -6.80 -3.53
N GLU A 140 8.98 -7.99 -4.06
CA GLU A 140 9.81 -8.62 -5.07
C GLU A 140 9.11 -8.45 -6.42
N CYS A 141 9.67 -7.65 -7.32
CA CYS A 141 9.13 -7.51 -8.68
C CYS A 141 9.46 -8.75 -9.51
N ARG A 142 8.51 -9.14 -10.37
CA ARG A 142 8.74 -10.15 -11.41
C ARG A 142 9.73 -9.64 -12.44
N ILE A 143 10.79 -10.41 -12.66
CA ILE A 143 11.84 -10.09 -13.65
C ILE A 143 11.58 -10.70 -15.03
N ASP A 144 10.69 -11.70 -15.09
CA ASP A 144 10.24 -12.36 -16.32
C ASP A 144 9.10 -11.61 -17.03
N ALA A 145 8.69 -10.47 -16.48
CA ALA A 145 7.62 -9.64 -16.98
C ALA A 145 8.11 -8.20 -17.22
N PRO A 146 7.47 -7.44 -18.13
CA PRO A 146 7.74 -6.03 -18.27
C PRO A 146 7.41 -5.25 -16.98
N PHE A 147 8.15 -4.17 -16.75
CA PHE A 147 7.91 -3.20 -15.69
C PHE A 147 7.95 -1.78 -16.28
N PHE A 148 7.31 -0.84 -15.61
CA PHE A 148 7.32 0.57 -16.01
C PHE A 148 8.20 1.36 -15.07
N MET A 149 9.07 2.22 -15.59
CA MET A 149 9.96 3.08 -14.82
C MET A 149 9.63 4.54 -15.11
N SER A 150 9.19 5.28 -14.09
CA SER A 150 9.01 6.72 -14.20
C SER A 150 10.36 7.44 -14.19
N HIS A 151 10.37 8.65 -14.75
CA HIS A 151 11.54 9.52 -14.73
C HIS A 151 11.27 10.77 -13.90
N ASN A 152 12.29 11.22 -13.17
CA ASN A 152 12.32 12.53 -12.48
C ASN A 152 11.10 12.76 -11.58
N ASP A 153 10.70 11.77 -10.80
CA ASP A 153 9.63 11.91 -9.80
C ASP A 153 10.21 12.56 -8.52
N PRO A 154 9.92 13.85 -8.26
CA PRO A 154 10.48 14.57 -7.11
C PRO A 154 9.91 14.11 -5.77
N THR A 155 8.94 13.18 -5.79
CA THR A 155 8.32 12.59 -4.60
C THR A 155 8.91 11.25 -4.22
N VAL A 156 9.84 10.71 -5.03
CA VAL A 156 10.56 9.48 -4.72
C VAL A 156 11.71 9.78 -3.77
N LEU A 157 11.78 9.03 -2.68
CA LEU A 157 12.92 9.09 -1.76
C LEU A 157 14.18 8.53 -2.42
N PRO A 158 15.36 9.12 -2.16
CA PRO A 158 16.60 8.49 -2.57
C PRO A 158 16.82 7.18 -1.80
N PRO A 159 17.50 6.15 -2.37
CA PRO A 159 17.62 4.83 -1.77
C PRO A 159 18.14 4.79 -0.33
N ARG A 160 19.03 5.73 0.03
CA ARG A 160 19.58 5.89 1.39
C ARG A 160 18.54 6.24 2.46
N ARG A 161 17.34 6.67 2.08
CA ARG A 161 16.22 7.01 2.98
C ARG A 161 15.14 5.93 3.01
N PHE A 162 15.32 4.82 2.29
CA PHE A 162 14.40 3.69 2.37
C PHE A 162 14.45 3.08 3.77
N LEU A 163 13.28 2.71 4.29
CA LEU A 163 13.19 1.85 5.47
C LEU A 163 13.83 0.48 5.15
N PRO A 164 14.29 -0.29 6.16
CA PRO A 164 14.76 -1.65 5.93
C PRO A 164 13.73 -2.46 5.16
N TYR A 165 14.04 -2.75 3.90
CA TYR A 165 13.18 -3.58 3.07
C TYR A 165 13.39 -5.05 3.45
N TRP A 166 12.29 -5.76 3.67
CA TRP A 166 12.29 -7.18 4.02
C TRP A 166 12.28 -8.09 2.79
N ARG A 167 12.46 -7.52 1.60
CA ARG A 167 12.66 -8.18 0.32
C ARG A 167 13.76 -7.47 -0.43
N ASP A 168 14.53 -8.23 -1.20
CA ASP A 168 15.58 -7.66 -2.03
C ASP A 168 14.98 -6.74 -3.09
N PRO A 169 15.61 -5.58 -3.38
CA PRO A 169 15.16 -4.72 -4.46
C PRO A 169 15.23 -5.48 -5.80
N PRO A 170 14.43 -5.09 -6.79
CA PRO A 170 14.52 -5.65 -8.13
C PRO A 170 15.97 -5.62 -8.65
N PRO A 171 16.48 -6.68 -9.30
CA PRO A 171 17.86 -6.77 -9.78
C PRO A 171 18.07 -5.94 -11.07
N VAL A 172 17.58 -4.71 -11.08
CA VAL A 172 17.73 -3.72 -12.16
C VAL A 172 18.27 -2.43 -11.56
N GLU A 173 19.02 -1.67 -12.34
CA GLU A 173 19.46 -0.33 -11.92
C GLU A 173 18.25 0.61 -11.87
N ILE A 174 18.03 1.21 -10.70
CA ILE A 174 16.94 2.15 -10.44
C ILE A 174 17.60 3.51 -10.17
N PRO A 175 17.52 4.47 -11.11
CA PRO A 175 18.04 5.81 -10.89
C PRO A 175 17.40 6.48 -9.67
N ASP A 176 18.13 7.39 -9.04
CA ASP A 176 17.55 8.29 -8.05
C ASP A 176 16.33 9.01 -8.66
N TYR A 177 15.27 9.16 -7.86
CA TYR A 177 14.01 9.80 -8.27
C TYR A 177 13.25 9.06 -9.39
N ALA A 178 13.51 7.77 -9.59
CA ALA A 178 12.69 6.91 -10.46
C ALA A 178 11.79 6.00 -9.62
N ARG A 179 10.55 5.82 -10.06
CA ARG A 179 9.61 4.86 -9.46
C ARG A 179 9.32 3.73 -10.43
N LEU A 180 9.38 2.50 -9.95
CA LEU A 180 8.99 1.32 -10.70
C LEU A 180 7.52 1.01 -10.44
N THR A 181 6.84 0.58 -11.47
CA THR A 181 5.57 -0.16 -11.40
C THR A 181 5.84 -1.54 -11.98
N CYS A 182 5.51 -2.60 -11.25
CA CYS A 182 5.86 -3.96 -11.67
C CYS A 182 4.79 -4.97 -11.23
N ALA A 183 4.73 -6.10 -11.92
CA ALA A 183 4.04 -7.28 -11.41
C ALA A 183 4.83 -7.86 -10.21
N VAL A 184 4.13 -8.44 -9.24
CA VAL A 184 4.72 -8.82 -7.94
C VAL A 184 4.85 -10.34 -7.80
N ASN A 185 6.02 -10.80 -7.36
CA ASN A 185 6.31 -12.18 -6.99
C ASN A 185 6.16 -12.42 -5.47
N ASP A 186 6.41 -11.42 -4.64
CA ASP A 186 6.13 -11.48 -3.20
C ASP A 186 6.03 -10.07 -2.60
N GLY A 187 5.38 -9.92 -1.46
CA GLY A 187 5.17 -8.63 -0.80
C GLY A 187 4.91 -8.77 0.70
N VAL A 188 5.35 -7.79 1.48
CA VAL A 188 5.21 -7.77 2.95
C VAL A 188 4.95 -6.36 3.49
N CYS A 189 4.34 -6.33 4.68
CA CYS A 189 3.61 -5.21 5.25
C CYS A 189 2.43 -4.77 4.37
N SER A 190 1.23 -4.83 4.93
CA SER A 190 -0.02 -4.49 4.29
C SER A 190 -0.52 -3.08 4.65
N ILE A 191 0.42 -2.13 4.84
CA ILE A 191 0.13 -0.76 5.29
C ILE A 191 -0.91 -0.12 4.38
N VAL A 192 -0.72 -0.21 3.06
CA VAL A 192 -1.73 0.23 2.08
C VAL A 192 -1.75 -0.70 0.88
N TYR A 193 -2.91 -1.24 0.54
CA TYR A 193 -3.10 -1.98 -0.70
C TYR A 193 -4.49 -1.75 -1.30
N ALA A 194 -4.58 -1.64 -2.63
CA ALA A 194 -5.86 -1.74 -3.31
C ALA A 194 -6.22 -3.20 -3.55
N VAL A 195 -7.51 -3.52 -3.48
CA VAL A 195 -8.07 -4.84 -3.76
C VAL A 195 -9.31 -4.71 -4.66
N SER A 196 -9.39 -5.54 -5.69
CA SER A 196 -10.58 -5.62 -6.54
C SER A 196 -11.67 -6.48 -5.90
N TYR A 197 -12.92 -6.33 -6.33
CA TYR A 197 -14.03 -7.19 -5.87
C TYR A 197 -13.69 -8.68 -6.00
N HIS A 198 -13.12 -9.06 -7.15
CA HIS A 198 -12.71 -10.42 -7.44
C HIS A 198 -11.53 -10.86 -6.59
N GLY A 199 -10.53 -9.99 -6.39
CA GLY A 199 -9.43 -10.24 -5.46
C GLY A 199 -9.93 -10.54 -4.04
N ALA A 200 -10.88 -9.76 -3.53
CA ALA A 200 -11.49 -10.00 -2.22
C ALA A 200 -12.22 -11.35 -2.14
N GLN A 201 -12.93 -11.75 -3.20
CA GLN A 201 -13.56 -13.09 -3.27
C GLN A 201 -12.53 -14.22 -3.23
N LYS A 202 -11.44 -14.09 -4.01
CA LYS A 202 -10.34 -15.07 -4.05
C LYS A 202 -9.66 -15.20 -2.68
N ILE A 203 -9.37 -14.08 -2.02
CA ILE A 203 -8.77 -14.05 -0.68
C ILE A 203 -9.68 -14.73 0.35
N LEU A 204 -10.99 -14.43 0.36
CA LEU A 204 -11.92 -15.11 1.28
C LEU A 204 -12.02 -16.60 1.00
N ALA A 205 -12.01 -17.01 -0.27
CA ALA A 205 -12.04 -18.42 -0.65
C ALA A 205 -10.80 -19.15 -0.10
N ALA A 206 -9.62 -18.56 -0.28
CA ALA A 206 -8.35 -19.12 0.15
C ALA A 206 -8.15 -19.12 1.67
N LEU A 207 -8.57 -18.07 2.39
CA LEU A 207 -8.31 -17.94 3.83
C LEU A 207 -9.43 -18.45 4.74
N SER A 208 -10.63 -18.70 4.23
CA SER A 208 -11.80 -18.97 5.10
C SER A 208 -12.80 -20.01 4.61
N VAL A 209 -12.90 -20.28 3.31
CA VAL A 209 -13.97 -21.16 2.78
C VAL A 209 -13.45 -22.53 2.37
N ASN A 210 -12.50 -22.57 1.43
CA ASN A 210 -11.97 -23.82 0.91
C ASN A 210 -10.48 -23.67 0.57
N PRO A 211 -9.60 -23.86 1.56
CA PRO A 211 -8.18 -23.73 1.36
C PRO A 211 -7.56 -24.99 0.69
N THR A 212 -8.34 -26.03 0.38
CA THR A 212 -7.82 -27.32 -0.10
C THR A 212 -7.01 -27.17 -1.40
N GLY A 213 -5.79 -27.72 -1.41
CA GLY A 213 -4.86 -27.70 -2.57
C GLY A 213 -4.04 -26.42 -2.73
N ILE A 214 -4.40 -25.34 -2.01
CA ILE A 214 -3.71 -24.04 -2.04
C ILE A 214 -3.15 -23.66 -0.66
N ALA A 215 -3.71 -24.14 0.45
CA ALA A 215 -3.27 -23.83 1.82
C ALA A 215 -1.77 -24.08 2.02
N GLU A 216 -1.30 -25.28 1.67
CA GLU A 216 0.08 -25.70 1.92
C GLU A 216 1.11 -24.85 1.16
N LYS A 217 0.71 -24.17 0.08
CA LYS A 217 1.57 -23.31 -0.74
C LYS A 217 1.39 -21.82 -0.44
N ILE A 218 0.20 -21.41 -0.03
CA ILE A 218 -0.23 -20.01 0.01
C ILE A 218 -0.46 -19.52 1.44
N ASP A 219 -1.32 -20.22 2.20
CA ASP A 219 -1.64 -19.87 3.59
C ASP A 219 -1.06 -20.94 4.52
N ILE A 220 0.12 -20.68 5.06
CA ILE A 220 0.77 -21.58 6.02
C ILE A 220 0.40 -21.27 7.47
N GLY A 221 -0.71 -20.55 7.69
CA GLY A 221 -1.04 -20.03 9.01
C GLY A 221 -0.19 -18.84 9.42
N ALA A 222 0.30 -18.06 8.45
CA ALA A 222 1.08 -16.85 8.67
C ALA A 222 0.19 -15.60 8.81
N GLN A 223 0.82 -14.46 9.09
CA GLN A 223 0.21 -13.14 9.04
C GLN A 223 -0.43 -12.86 7.66
N PHE A 224 -1.32 -11.86 7.61
CA PHE A 224 -2.11 -11.57 6.42
C PHE A 224 -1.26 -11.16 5.22
N ASP A 225 -0.31 -10.26 5.42
CA ASP A 225 0.61 -9.77 4.40
C ASP A 225 1.45 -10.90 3.80
N VAL A 226 2.01 -11.79 4.61
CA VAL A 226 2.77 -12.97 4.16
C VAL A 226 1.90 -13.90 3.31
N SER A 227 0.65 -14.12 3.72
CA SER A 227 -0.29 -14.93 2.95
C SER A 227 -0.64 -14.26 1.62
N LEU A 228 -0.81 -12.93 1.62
CA LEU A 228 -1.12 -12.14 0.44
C LEU A 228 0.05 -12.12 -0.57
N GLY A 229 1.28 -11.92 -0.10
CA GLY A 229 2.48 -11.98 -0.93
C GLY A 229 2.64 -13.32 -1.64
N ARG A 230 2.41 -14.44 -0.93
CA ARG A 230 2.43 -15.79 -1.53
C ARG A 230 1.29 -16.05 -2.51
N MET A 231 0.12 -15.46 -2.28
CA MET A 231 -0.96 -15.49 -3.27
C MET A 231 -0.53 -14.81 -4.58
N CYS A 232 0.24 -13.73 -4.51
CA CYS A 232 0.83 -13.07 -5.67
C CYS A 232 1.86 -13.98 -6.37
N GLY A 233 2.84 -14.50 -5.63
CA GLY A 233 3.93 -15.32 -6.20
C GLY A 233 3.48 -16.65 -6.80
N SER A 234 2.41 -17.24 -6.27
CA SER A 234 1.81 -18.46 -6.83
C SER A 234 0.99 -18.20 -8.10
N GLY A 235 0.74 -16.94 -8.46
CA GLY A 235 -0.17 -16.56 -9.54
C GLY A 235 -1.65 -16.74 -9.19
N PHE A 236 -1.99 -16.98 -7.92
CA PHE A 236 -3.38 -17.07 -7.47
C PHE A 236 -4.07 -15.70 -7.52
N LEU A 237 -3.32 -14.63 -7.20
CA LEU A 237 -3.72 -13.25 -7.38
C LEU A 237 -2.83 -12.56 -8.41
N GLN A 238 -3.44 -11.78 -9.29
CA GLN A 238 -2.72 -10.87 -10.18
C GLN A 238 -2.34 -9.61 -9.39
N CYS A 239 -1.06 -9.46 -9.09
CA CYS A 239 -0.57 -8.41 -8.19
C CYS A 239 0.40 -7.45 -8.86
N PHE A 240 0.24 -6.16 -8.53
CA PHE A 240 1.16 -5.10 -8.95
C PHE A 240 1.62 -4.28 -7.74
N ALA A 241 2.76 -3.59 -7.87
CA ALA A 241 3.27 -2.70 -6.83
C ALA A 241 3.98 -1.49 -7.44
N SER A 242 4.03 -0.41 -6.67
CA SER A 242 5.03 0.65 -6.83
C SER A 242 6.30 0.30 -6.06
N PHE A 243 7.49 0.51 -6.62
CA PHE A 243 8.74 0.47 -5.87
C PHE A 243 9.57 1.74 -6.10
N PRO A 244 9.97 2.49 -5.06
CA PRO A 244 9.57 2.31 -3.66
C PRO A 244 8.07 2.56 -3.43
N SER A 245 7.61 2.26 -2.21
CA SER A 245 6.25 2.48 -1.73
C SER A 245 5.76 3.93 -1.97
N LEU A 246 4.47 4.12 -2.26
CA LEU A 246 3.83 5.44 -2.38
C LEU A 246 3.45 6.04 -1.03
N THR A 247 3.13 5.17 -0.08
CA THR A 247 2.72 5.56 1.26
C THR A 247 3.77 5.15 2.28
N GLY A 248 3.66 5.77 3.45
CA GLY A 248 4.62 5.65 4.54
C GLY A 248 3.94 5.35 5.86
N GLY A 249 4.74 5.39 6.93
CA GLY A 249 4.26 5.30 8.30
C GLY A 249 4.31 6.66 9.00
N TYR A 250 3.30 6.95 9.80
CA TYR A 250 3.17 8.13 10.65
C TYR A 250 3.24 7.73 12.12
N ILE A 251 4.12 8.37 12.88
CA ILE A 251 4.25 8.16 14.33
C ILE A 251 3.86 9.47 15.02
N PRO A 252 2.73 9.50 15.76
CA PRO A 252 2.36 10.67 16.53
C PRO A 252 3.32 10.88 17.71
N ALA A 253 3.48 12.12 18.17
CA ALA A 253 4.28 12.40 19.36
C ALA A 253 3.72 11.67 20.59
N GLY A 254 4.60 11.02 21.36
CA GLY A 254 4.24 10.24 22.54
C GLY A 254 5.03 8.95 22.71
N PRO A 255 4.59 8.06 23.61
CA PRO A 255 5.23 6.76 23.84
C PRO A 255 5.25 5.89 22.58
N SER A 256 6.27 5.02 22.43
CA SER A 256 6.43 4.16 21.23
C SER A 256 5.23 3.24 20.98
N SER A 257 4.46 2.89 22.01
CA SER A 257 3.20 2.13 21.88
C SER A 257 2.12 2.84 21.08
N LYS A 258 2.24 4.15 20.83
CA LYS A 258 1.34 4.87 19.92
C LYS A 258 1.63 4.62 18.44
N GLY A 259 2.84 4.16 18.10
CA GLY A 259 3.26 3.93 16.72
C GLY A 259 2.75 2.61 16.14
N SER A 260 2.80 1.51 16.89
CA SER A 260 2.34 0.18 16.44
C SER A 260 1.85 -0.68 17.59
N ASP A 261 0.77 -1.43 17.37
CA ASP A 261 0.14 -2.31 18.37
C ASP A 261 0.62 -3.78 18.32
N ILE A 262 1.48 -4.13 17.35
CA ILE A 262 1.89 -5.53 17.11
C ILE A 262 3.08 -5.93 18.02
N HIS A 263 3.91 -4.96 18.40
CA HIS A 263 5.02 -5.12 19.31
C HIS A 263 4.78 -4.27 20.57
N GLY A 264 5.08 -4.83 21.75
CA GLY A 264 4.98 -4.05 23.00
C GLY A 264 5.93 -2.86 22.91
N GLY A 265 5.39 -1.65 23.01
CA GLY A 265 6.18 -0.42 22.97
C GLY A 265 6.89 -0.15 24.30
N ASN A 266 8.00 0.58 24.23
CA ASN A 266 8.68 1.13 25.39
C ASN A 266 7.99 2.44 25.82
N GLU A 267 8.26 2.93 27.04
CA GLU A 267 7.75 4.23 27.53
C GLU A 267 8.49 5.44 26.93
N ASP A 268 9.42 5.21 25.99
CA ASP A 268 10.22 6.26 25.36
C ASP A 268 9.31 7.21 24.56
N ILE A 269 9.37 8.50 24.93
CA ILE A 269 8.60 9.56 24.27
C ILE A 269 9.39 10.05 23.06
N HIS A 270 8.79 9.93 21.88
CA HIS A 270 9.37 10.39 20.63
C HIS A 270 8.63 11.63 20.10
N PRO A 271 9.32 12.52 19.37
CA PRO A 271 8.66 13.56 18.59
C PRO A 271 7.84 12.93 17.46
N ILE A 272 6.93 13.73 16.89
CA ILE A 272 6.21 13.38 15.67
C ILE A 272 7.21 13.02 14.56
N SER A 273 6.96 11.93 13.83
CA SER A 273 7.78 11.54 12.68
C SER A 273 6.95 10.90 11.58
N SER A 274 7.49 10.94 10.36
CA SER A 274 6.92 10.30 9.19
C SER A 274 8.02 9.73 8.32
N HIS A 275 7.84 8.50 7.87
CA HIS A 275 8.83 7.73 7.14
C HIS A 275 8.24 7.19 5.84
N GLY A 276 9.05 7.01 4.80
CA GLY A 276 8.61 6.42 3.53
C GLY A 276 7.94 7.39 2.54
N VAL A 277 7.71 8.65 2.92
CA VAL A 277 7.15 9.71 2.07
C VAL A 277 8.10 10.92 1.99
N MET A 278 8.04 11.68 0.89
CA MET A 278 8.91 12.85 0.69
C MET A 278 8.30 14.09 1.36
N TYR A 279 7.03 14.37 1.10
CA TYR A 279 6.30 15.53 1.62
C TYR A 279 5.06 15.07 2.38
N SER A 280 5.25 14.62 3.63
CA SER A 280 4.17 14.12 4.50
C SER A 280 3.00 15.08 4.61
N THR A 281 1.79 14.56 4.44
CA THR A 281 0.55 15.31 4.67
C THR A 281 0.44 15.69 6.15
N MET A 282 0.76 14.77 7.05
CA MET A 282 0.59 14.95 8.48
C MET A 282 1.59 15.96 9.06
N LEU A 283 2.84 15.96 8.58
CA LEU A 283 3.84 16.96 8.99
C LEU A 283 3.57 18.34 8.39
N ASN A 284 2.92 18.41 7.22
CA ASN A 284 2.57 19.67 6.57
C ASN A 284 1.16 20.19 6.95
N ILE A 285 0.44 19.52 7.85
CA ILE A 285 -0.99 19.79 8.07
C ILE A 285 -1.28 21.24 8.45
N ASN A 286 -0.47 21.85 9.31
CA ASN A 286 -0.65 23.24 9.73
C ASN A 286 -0.41 24.22 8.58
N ARG A 287 0.56 23.95 7.69
CA ARG A 287 0.82 24.78 6.51
C ARG A 287 -0.39 24.77 5.57
N ILE A 288 -0.93 23.57 5.33
CA ILE A 288 -2.10 23.38 4.47
C ILE A 288 -3.32 24.12 5.06
N LEU A 289 -3.58 23.98 6.36
CA LEU A 289 -4.70 24.65 7.04
C LEU A 289 -4.55 26.18 7.08
N ASN A 290 -3.32 26.68 7.14
CA ASN A 290 -3.02 28.11 7.06
C ASN A 290 -3.12 28.66 5.62
N GLY A 291 -3.42 27.82 4.62
CA GLY A 291 -3.48 28.21 3.23
C GLY A 291 -2.12 28.56 2.62
N GLU A 292 -1.04 28.03 3.17
CA GLU A 292 0.29 28.20 2.59
C GLU A 292 0.33 27.51 1.21
N GLY A 293 0.85 28.21 0.20
CA GLY A 293 1.00 27.67 -1.15
C GLY A 293 2.18 26.69 -1.29
N THR A 294 2.90 26.40 -0.21
CA THR A 294 4.09 25.56 -0.21
C THR A 294 4.09 24.53 0.90
N ILE A 295 4.76 23.42 0.65
CA ILE A 295 4.99 22.32 1.60
C ILE A 295 6.48 22.08 1.76
N THR A 296 6.88 21.51 2.90
CA THR A 296 8.26 21.18 3.24
C THR A 296 8.49 19.68 3.20
N SER A 297 9.64 19.28 2.70
CA SER A 297 10.12 17.90 2.72
C SER A 297 10.33 17.40 4.16
N ASN A 298 10.12 16.11 4.37
CA ASN A 298 10.49 15.40 5.60
C ASN A 298 12.01 15.30 5.78
N TRP A 299 12.77 15.45 4.69
CA TRP A 299 14.21 15.16 4.61
C TRP A 299 14.99 16.41 4.24
N ASP A 300 16.07 16.64 4.99
CA ASP A 300 16.98 17.78 4.86
C ASP A 300 17.84 17.75 3.59
N ASP A 301 18.07 16.55 3.04
CA ASP A 301 18.82 16.31 1.81
C ASP A 301 17.92 16.15 0.56
N ALA A 302 16.64 16.49 0.66
CA ALA A 302 15.75 16.48 -0.48
C ALA A 302 16.20 17.51 -1.55
N PRO A 303 16.16 17.17 -2.84
CA PRO A 303 16.52 18.11 -3.91
C PRO A 303 15.73 19.40 -3.89
N ALA A 304 14.47 19.31 -3.46
CA ALA A 304 13.55 20.44 -3.32
C ALA A 304 12.98 20.45 -1.90
N PRO A 305 13.66 21.08 -0.93
CA PRO A 305 13.21 21.09 0.47
C PRO A 305 11.85 21.77 0.67
N VAL A 306 11.50 22.73 -0.19
CA VAL A 306 10.21 23.43 -0.17
C VAL A 306 9.68 23.51 -1.61
N ILE A 307 8.44 23.08 -1.82
CA ILE A 307 7.79 23.08 -3.14
C ILE A 307 6.37 23.61 -3.06
N SER A 308 5.84 24.07 -4.20
CA SER A 308 4.39 24.19 -4.38
C SER A 308 3.83 22.82 -4.82
N PRO A 309 2.85 22.22 -4.11
CA PRO A 309 2.24 20.97 -4.52
C PRO A 309 1.64 21.03 -5.93
N ALA A 310 1.15 22.21 -6.35
CA ALA A 310 0.56 22.43 -7.66
C ALA A 310 1.57 22.33 -8.83
N ASN A 311 2.87 22.39 -8.53
CA ASN A 311 3.92 22.25 -9.54
C ASN A 311 4.34 20.79 -9.77
N ILE A 312 3.81 19.84 -8.99
CA ILE A 312 4.06 18.42 -9.20
C ILE A 312 3.07 17.89 -10.24
N SER A 313 3.59 17.52 -11.40
CA SER A 313 2.82 16.95 -12.50
C SER A 313 2.88 15.43 -12.50
N VAL A 314 1.94 14.82 -13.23
CA VAL A 314 2.01 13.40 -13.58
C VAL A 314 3.33 13.14 -14.32
N THR A 315 3.99 12.04 -13.99
CA THR A 315 5.30 11.67 -14.57
C THR A 315 5.12 10.56 -15.59
N GLY A 316 5.62 10.80 -16.80
CA GLY A 316 5.80 9.76 -17.80
C GLY A 316 6.96 8.82 -17.45
N GLY A 317 7.32 7.95 -18.39
CA GLY A 317 8.32 6.93 -18.16
C GLY A 317 8.45 5.95 -19.31
N GLU A 318 9.05 4.80 -19.02
CA GLU A 318 9.34 3.78 -20.01
C GLU A 318 8.88 2.41 -19.53
N MET A 319 8.23 1.67 -20.43
CA MET A 319 8.05 0.23 -20.26
C MET A 319 9.36 -0.45 -20.64
N ARG A 320 9.91 -1.23 -19.71
CA ARG A 320 11.19 -1.94 -19.86
C ARG A 320 11.02 -3.40 -19.51
N MET A 321 11.96 -4.23 -19.95
CA MET A 321 12.01 -5.65 -19.62
C MET A 321 13.45 -6.10 -19.43
N LEU A 322 13.70 -6.91 -18.40
CA LEU A 322 14.99 -7.55 -18.19
C LEU A 322 15.09 -8.79 -19.09
N LYS A 323 16.18 -8.88 -19.85
CA LYS A 323 16.57 -10.03 -20.67
C LYS A 323 17.97 -10.49 -20.27
N GLU A 324 18.42 -11.61 -20.81
CA GLU A 324 19.74 -12.20 -20.50
C GLU A 324 20.91 -11.22 -20.77
N ASP A 325 20.76 -10.32 -21.73
CA ASP A 325 21.75 -9.34 -22.15
C ASP A 325 21.57 -7.94 -21.51
N GLY A 326 20.58 -7.77 -20.64
CA GLY A 326 20.34 -6.53 -19.89
C GLY A 326 18.90 -6.01 -19.97
N VAL A 327 18.70 -4.75 -19.59
CA VAL A 327 17.39 -4.07 -19.58
C VAL A 327 17.12 -3.41 -20.92
N HIS A 328 15.97 -3.70 -21.54
CA HIS A 328 15.56 -3.14 -22.83
C HIS A 328 14.29 -2.30 -22.70
N THR A 329 14.26 -1.14 -23.33
CA THR A 329 13.05 -0.31 -23.46
C THR A 329 12.12 -0.87 -24.54
N LEU A 330 10.87 -1.14 -24.16
CA LEU A 330 9.81 -1.64 -25.04
C LEU A 330 8.90 -0.51 -25.54
N ALA A 331 8.63 0.49 -24.71
CA ALA A 331 7.82 1.66 -25.06
C ALA A 331 8.20 2.88 -24.21
N VAL A 332 8.03 4.07 -24.77
CA VAL A 332 8.22 5.36 -24.08
C VAL A 332 6.86 6.06 -23.98
N VAL A 333 6.55 6.58 -22.79
CA VAL A 333 5.28 7.26 -22.52
C VAL A 333 5.57 8.64 -21.93
N HIS A 334 4.98 9.65 -22.55
CA HIS A 334 5.03 11.03 -22.10
C HIS A 334 3.78 11.33 -21.25
N SER A 335 3.97 12.17 -20.22
CA SER A 335 2.91 12.75 -19.38
C SER A 335 2.08 13.77 -20.15
#